data_AF-A0A165E9L9-F1
#
_entry.id   AF-A0A165E9L9-F1
#
_cell.length_a   1.000
_cell.length_b   1.000
_cell.length_c   1.000
_cell.angle_alpha   90.00
_cell.angle_beta   90.00
_cell.angle_gamma   90.00
#
_symmetry.space_group_name_H-M   'P 1'
#
loop_
_entity.id
_entity.type
_entity.pdbx_description
1 polymer ?
#
loop_
_entity_poly.entity_id
_entity_poly.type
_entity_poly.pdbx_seq_one_letter_code
_entity_poly.pdbx_strand_id
1 'polypeptide(L)'
;LGHPNMAAVASLARSGAIPGVSVDDSKPLPICEHCLMTKSKVKPYPKKTNHPAKEVLEVVGVDLTGPMSSTSISGSRYGLIHYDNKS
;
A
#
# COMPACT_ATOMS: atom_id res chain seq x y z
N LEU A 1 -12.47 17.46 -16.35
CA LEU A 1 -11.07 17.34 -15.86
C LEU A 1 -10.92 15.99 -15.15
N GLY A 2 -10.18 15.03 -15.73
CA GLY A 2 -10.15 13.62 -15.28
C GLY A 2 -9.26 13.34 -14.06
N HIS A 3 -9.60 13.91 -12.89
CA HIS A 3 -8.85 13.77 -11.63
C HIS A 3 -7.31 13.92 -11.72
N PRO A 4 -6.78 14.96 -12.41
CA PRO A 4 -5.37 15.29 -12.32
C PRO A 4 -5.02 15.75 -10.90
N ASN A 5 -3.72 15.73 -10.57
CA ASN A 5 -3.23 16.29 -9.32
C ASN A 5 -3.66 17.77 -9.21
N MET A 6 -4.21 18.18 -8.06
CA MET A 6 -4.64 19.57 -7.83
C MET A 6 -3.51 20.58 -7.99
N ALA A 7 -2.26 20.19 -7.74
CA ALA A 7 -1.09 21.04 -8.04
C ALA A 7 -0.90 21.26 -9.54
N ALA A 8 -1.18 20.26 -10.37
CA ALA A 8 -1.13 20.39 -11.82
C ALA A 8 -2.28 21.29 -12.33
N VAL A 9 -3.48 21.13 -11.79
CA VAL A 9 -4.61 22.04 -12.09
C VAL A 9 -4.27 23.48 -11.72
N ALA A 10 -3.70 23.69 -10.52
CA ALA A 10 -3.30 25.01 -10.08
C ALA A 10 -2.22 25.62 -10.97
N SER A 11 -1.24 24.82 -11.42
CA SER A 11 -0.22 25.28 -12.36
C SER A 11 -0.81 25.71 -13.70
N LEU A 12 -1.80 24.97 -14.22
CA LEU A 12 -2.47 25.31 -15.48
C LEU A 12 -3.33 26.57 -15.35
N ALA A 13 -3.99 26.76 -14.21
CA ALA A 13 -4.76 27.96 -13.92
C ALA A 13 -3.84 29.19 -13.87
N ARG A 14 -2.72 29.09 -13.13
CA ARG A 14 -1.73 30.16 -13.01
C ARG A 14 -1.04 30.49 -14.35
N SER A 15 -0.83 29.51 -15.22
CA SER A 15 -0.25 29.74 -16.55
C SER A 15 -1.24 30.32 -17.57
N GLY A 16 -2.51 30.50 -17.19
CA GLY A 16 -3.58 30.96 -18.10
C GLY A 16 -4.03 29.90 -19.11
N ALA A 17 -3.57 28.65 -19.00
CA ALA A 17 -3.92 27.56 -19.92
C ALA A 17 -5.37 27.07 -19.75
N ILE A 18 -6.00 27.36 -18.61
CA ILE A 18 -7.43 27.11 -18.36
C ILE A 18 -8.14 28.43 -18.00
N PRO A 19 -8.64 29.18 -19.01
CA PRO A 19 -9.33 30.44 -18.80
C PRO A 19 -10.55 30.29 -17.88
N GLY A 20 -10.78 31.29 -17.03
CA GLY A 20 -11.92 31.31 -16.11
C GLY A 20 -11.71 30.54 -14.80
N VAL A 21 -10.54 29.92 -14.60
CA VAL A 21 -10.17 29.26 -13.34
C VAL A 21 -9.11 30.09 -12.63
N SER A 22 -9.43 30.58 -11.43
CA SER A 22 -8.49 31.28 -10.55
C SER A 22 -8.15 30.43 -9.33
N VAL A 23 -6.89 30.49 -8.88
CA VAL A 23 -6.42 29.81 -7.67
C VAL A 23 -6.23 30.86 -6.58
N ASP A 24 -6.85 30.65 -5.42
CA ASP A 24 -6.60 31.45 -4.22
C ASP A 24 -5.38 30.90 -3.49
N ASP A 25 -4.23 31.55 -3.68
CA ASP A 25 -2.94 31.13 -3.10
C ASP A 25 -2.89 31.32 -1.57
N SER A 26 -3.86 32.02 -0.97
CA SER A 26 -3.97 32.16 0.48
C SER A 26 -4.46 30.88 1.15
N LYS A 27 -4.97 29.92 0.37
CA LYS A 27 -5.53 28.66 0.86
C LYS A 27 -4.74 27.46 0.35
N PRO A 28 -4.63 26.39 1.15
CA PRO A 28 -4.07 25.14 0.67
C PRO A 28 -4.95 24.56 -0.44
N LEU A 29 -4.31 23.84 -1.37
CA LEU A 29 -5.05 23.12 -2.40
C LEU A 29 -5.97 22.08 -1.76
N PRO A 30 -7.22 21.95 -2.23
CA PRO A 30 -8.17 21.01 -1.65
C PRO A 30 -7.72 19.57 -1.92
N ILE A 31 -8.00 18.69 -0.97
CA ILE A 31 -7.85 17.25 -1.17
C ILE A 31 -9.09 16.75 -1.91
N CYS A 32 -8.90 16.16 -3.08
CA CYS A 32 -9.98 15.47 -3.79
C CYS A 32 -10.21 14.09 -3.15
N GLU A 33 -11.41 13.86 -2.65
CA GLU A 33 -11.83 12.59 -2.02
C GLU A 33 -11.56 11.39 -2.93
N HIS A 34 -11.93 11.47 -4.21
CA HIS A 34 -11.72 10.38 -5.16
C HIS A 34 -10.23 10.11 -5.40
N CYS A 35 -9.39 11.15 -5.45
CA CYS A 35 -7.94 10.99 -5.54
C CYS A 35 -7.36 10.39 -4.27
N LEU A 36 -7.89 10.75 -3.10
CA LEU A 36 -7.46 10.18 -1.82
C LEU A 36 -7.76 8.68 -1.77
N MET A 37 -8.95 8.27 -2.20
CA MET A 37 -9.36 6.86 -2.17
C MET A 37 -8.65 6.00 -3.21
N THR A 38 -8.31 6.56 -4.38
CA THR A 38 -7.82 5.77 -5.53
C THR A 38 -6.35 5.95 -5.86
N LYS A 39 -5.74 7.09 -5.50
CA LYS A 39 -4.36 7.46 -5.88
C LYS A 39 -3.45 7.70 -4.68
N SER A 40 -3.99 7.78 -3.46
CA SER A 40 -3.15 7.90 -2.28
C SER A 40 -2.32 6.65 -2.08
N LYS A 41 -1.05 6.83 -1.71
CA LYS A 41 -0.18 5.72 -1.34
C LYS A 41 -0.38 5.44 0.16
N VAL A 42 -0.62 4.18 0.50
CA VAL A 42 -0.50 3.74 1.89
C VAL A 42 0.97 3.93 2.31
N LYS A 43 1.20 4.38 3.55
CA LYS A 43 2.56 4.46 4.10
C LYS A 43 3.20 3.06 4.03
N PRO A 44 4.50 2.94 3.69
CA PRO A 44 5.17 1.66 3.70
C PRO A 44 5.05 0.99 5.06
N TYR A 45 4.92 -0.34 5.08
CA TYR A 45 4.99 -1.10 6.31
C TYR A 45 6.34 -0.85 7.02
N PRO A 46 6.36 -0.78 8.37
CA PRO A 46 7.60 -0.65 9.11
C PRO A 46 8.59 -1.76 8.76
N LYS A 47 9.87 -1.40 8.55
CA LYS A 47 10.92 -2.39 8.24
C LYS A 47 11.29 -3.27 9.43
N LYS A 48 10.92 -2.86 10.64
CA LYS A 48 11.17 -3.58 11.89
C LYS A 48 9.90 -3.59 12.71
N THR A 49 9.63 -4.70 13.38
CA THR A 49 8.56 -4.79 14.39
C THR A 49 8.97 -4.05 15.66
N ASN A 50 8.01 -3.39 16.31
CA ASN A 50 8.20 -2.83 17.65
C ASN A 50 8.19 -3.91 18.75
N HIS A 51 7.76 -5.12 18.40
CA HIS A 51 7.63 -6.26 19.30
C HIS A 51 8.35 -7.47 18.67
N PRO A 52 9.69 -7.50 18.71
CA PRO A 52 10.44 -8.68 18.27
C PRO A 52 10.26 -9.81 19.28
N ALA A 53 10.28 -11.06 18.79
CA ALA A 53 10.34 -12.23 19.65
C ALA A 53 11.64 -12.20 20.48
N LYS A 54 11.51 -12.38 21.79
CA LYS A 54 12.59 -12.42 22.77
C LYS A 54 13.02 -13.86 23.04
N GLU A 55 12.06 -14.78 23.13
CA GLU A 55 12.29 -16.20 23.39
C GLU A 55 12.02 -17.06 22.14
N VAL A 56 12.65 -18.24 22.10
CA VAL A 56 12.41 -19.26 21.06
C VAL A 56 10.96 -19.73 21.16
N LEU A 57 10.29 -19.83 20.01
CA LEU A 57 8.87 -20.17 19.88
C LEU A 57 7.88 -19.17 20.50
N GLU A 58 8.30 -17.95 20.85
CA GLU A 58 7.38 -16.90 21.32
C GLU A 58 6.38 -16.48 20.23
N VAL A 59 6.85 -16.44 18.97
CA VAL A 59 6.03 -16.11 17.81
C VAL A 59 6.36 -17.07 16.68
N VAL A 60 5.40 -17.90 16.31
CA VAL A 60 5.51 -18.85 15.19
C VAL A 60 4.65 -18.38 14.03
N GLY A 61 5.29 -18.13 12.89
CA GLY A 61 4.58 -17.89 11.64
C GLY A 61 4.18 -19.23 11.02
N VAL A 62 2.92 -19.35 10.63
CA VAL A 62 2.40 -20.53 9.93
C VAL A 62 1.76 -20.07 8.64
N ASP A 63 2.14 -20.69 7.53
CA ASP A 63 1.60 -20.42 6.21
C ASP A 63 1.19 -21.72 5.52
N LEU A 64 0.14 -21.64 4.71
CA LEU A 64 -0.37 -22.77 3.93
C LEU A 64 -0.21 -22.45 2.45
N THR A 65 0.60 -23.25 1.77
CA THR A 65 0.82 -23.12 0.33
C THR A 65 0.11 -24.21 -0.44
N GLY A 66 -0.59 -23.85 -1.53
CA GLY A 66 -1.29 -24.78 -2.42
C GLY A 66 -2.64 -24.25 -2.92
N PRO A 67 -3.36 -25.05 -3.74
CA PRO A 67 -3.00 -26.38 -4.20
C PRO A 67 -1.89 -26.35 -5.25
N MET A 68 -0.88 -27.19 -5.07
CA MET A 68 0.21 -27.38 -6.03
C MET A 68 -0.30 -28.09 -7.29
N SER A 69 0.29 -27.75 -8.44
CA SER A 69 -0.04 -28.39 -9.71
C SER A 69 0.28 -29.88 -9.69
N SER A 70 1.40 -30.27 -9.07
CA SER A 70 1.77 -31.65 -8.79
C SER A 70 1.45 -32.06 -7.35
N THR A 71 1.28 -33.36 -7.13
CA THR A 71 1.15 -33.95 -5.80
C THR A 71 2.53 -34.30 -5.23
N SER A 72 2.67 -34.27 -3.91
CA SER A 72 3.81 -34.91 -3.24
C SER A 72 3.81 -36.43 -3.48
N ILE A 73 4.91 -37.09 -3.12
CA ILE A 73 5.00 -38.56 -3.14
C ILE A 73 3.88 -39.20 -2.32
N SER A 74 3.44 -38.56 -1.23
CA SER A 74 2.35 -39.02 -0.36
C SER A 74 0.95 -38.60 -0.83
N GLY A 75 0.82 -37.91 -1.97
CA GLY A 75 -0.46 -37.45 -2.52
C GLY A 75 -0.95 -36.10 -2.02
N SER A 76 -0.19 -35.38 -1.19
CA SER A 76 -0.58 -34.06 -0.69
C SER A 76 -0.45 -32.99 -1.78
N ARG A 77 -1.39 -32.04 -1.81
CA ARG A 77 -1.34 -30.86 -2.71
C ARG A 77 -1.10 -29.55 -1.97
N TYR A 78 -1.06 -29.61 -0.64
CA TYR A 78 -0.80 -28.45 0.21
C TYR A 78 0.44 -28.73 1.06
N GLY A 79 1.23 -27.69 1.29
CA GLY A 79 2.34 -27.69 2.24
C GLY A 79 2.04 -26.72 3.37
N LEU A 80 2.23 -27.16 4.61
CA LEU A 80 2.20 -26.29 5.79
C LEU A 80 3.63 -25.89 6.10
N ILE A 81 3.90 -24.59 6.10
CA ILE A 81 5.20 -24.02 6.44
C ILE A 81 5.07 -23.39 7.82
N HIS A 82 6.01 -23.68 8.68
CA HIS A 82 6.14 -23.07 10.00
C HIS A 82 7.56 -22.57 10.21
N TYR A 83 7.69 -21.38 10.78
CA TYR A 83 8.98 -20.81 11.15
C TYR A 83 8.88 -20.09 12.48
N ASP A 84 9.94 -20.16 13.27
CA ASP A 84 10.07 -19.41 14.51
C ASP A 84 10.65 -18.03 14.21
N ASN A 85 9.97 -16.97 14.64
CA ASN A 85 10.36 -15.59 14.36
C ASN A 85 11.58 -15.13 15.19
N LYS A 86 12.09 -15.98 16.09
CA LYS A 86 13.35 -15.76 16.81
C LYS A 86 14.59 -16.27 16.07
N SER A 87 14.42 -17.28 15.22
CA SER A 87 15.50 -18.05 14.60
C SER A 87 16.15 -17.33 13.41
#